data_AF-A0A9P7UVP4-F1
#
_entry.id   AF-A0A9P7UVP4-F1
#
_cell.length_a   1.000
_cell.length_b   1.000
_cell.length_c   1.000
_cell.angle_alpha   90.00
_cell.angle_beta   90.00
_cell.angle_gamma   90.00
#
_symmetry.space_group_name_H-M   'P 1'
#
loop_
_entity.id
_entity.type
_entity.pdbx_description
1 polymer ?
#
loop_
_entity_poly.entity_id
_entity_poly.type
_entity_poly.pdbx_seq_one_letter_code
_entity_poly.pdbx_strand_id
1 'polypeptide(L)'
;MMRNQPEPRRASWKDRTMFSSVLSRRNSSWCRNTNAKPFFSKMFKALSVLSLVVAGVVNAGLVPRPLAYSVAPIADIASIQSSNADSRMFYQKSDGSIWQICVSGHWVNGRTTCDSQIVPRTEALLNTPLTAVASPDLTEWHLFFLSPTNTLSEYIFQQSAISTTNPSGIRGGTSCTDCITPEQFVVLSTRNRALSAMYQIDNDEPKLRVWFVSAGQPNTVMEAGKQGNQRWTNVSLPDLGVH
;
A
#
# COMPACT_ATOMS: atom_id res chain seq x y z
N MET A 1 -56.41 -28.59 -18.33
CA MET A 1 -55.55 -28.00 -19.36
C MET A 1 -54.13 -27.84 -18.80
N MET A 2 -53.29 -28.85 -19.00
CA MET A 2 -51.88 -28.85 -18.58
C MET A 2 -51.04 -28.28 -19.74
N ARG A 3 -50.23 -27.25 -19.49
CA ARG A 3 -49.25 -26.73 -20.45
C ARG A 3 -47.92 -27.41 -20.22
N ASN A 4 -47.42 -28.07 -21.26
CA ASN A 4 -46.07 -28.62 -21.34
C ASN A 4 -45.03 -27.47 -21.32
N GLN A 5 -44.05 -27.54 -20.43
CA GLN A 5 -42.82 -26.74 -20.51
C GLN A 5 -41.74 -27.50 -21.30
N PRO A 6 -40.96 -26.84 -22.17
CA PRO A 6 -39.82 -27.47 -22.84
C PRO A 6 -38.53 -27.40 -22.01
N GLU A 7 -37.77 -28.49 -22.04
CA GLU A 7 -36.43 -28.64 -21.43
C GLU A 7 -35.37 -27.70 -22.06
N PRO A 8 -34.41 -27.19 -21.26
CA PRO A 8 -33.23 -26.52 -21.79
C PRO A 8 -32.13 -27.50 -22.25
N ARG A 9 -31.61 -27.24 -23.46
CA ARG A 9 -30.51 -27.99 -24.09
C ARG A 9 -29.18 -27.77 -23.35
N ARG A 10 -28.47 -28.87 -23.06
CA ARG A 10 -27.07 -28.88 -22.58
C ARG A 10 -26.12 -28.38 -23.68
N ALA A 11 -25.38 -27.31 -23.41
CA ALA A 11 -24.24 -26.91 -24.21
C ALA A 11 -22.97 -27.64 -23.73
N SER A 12 -22.40 -28.45 -24.63
CA SER A 12 -21.13 -29.14 -24.48
C SER A 12 -19.99 -28.19 -24.86
N TRP A 13 -19.04 -27.97 -23.96
CA TRP A 13 -17.76 -27.34 -24.29
C TRP A 13 -16.64 -28.32 -23.96
N LYS A 14 -16.08 -28.90 -25.03
CA LYS A 14 -14.82 -29.63 -25.05
C LYS A 14 -13.78 -28.77 -25.80
N ASP A 15 -12.59 -28.76 -25.22
CA ASP A 15 -11.26 -28.60 -25.82
C ASP A 15 -10.82 -27.20 -26.34
N ARG A 16 -9.72 -26.70 -25.75
CA ARG A 16 -8.38 -26.45 -26.37
C ARG A 16 -7.65 -25.31 -25.64
N THR A 17 -6.68 -25.64 -24.77
CA THR A 17 -5.21 -25.73 -25.01
C THR A 17 -4.48 -24.39 -25.25
N MET A 18 -3.59 -24.10 -24.29
CA MET A 18 -2.22 -23.56 -24.38
C MET A 18 -1.90 -22.41 -25.35
N PHE A 19 -1.37 -21.29 -24.82
CA PHE A 19 -0.16 -20.60 -25.30
C PHE A 19 0.39 -19.75 -24.14
N SER A 20 1.54 -20.12 -23.56
CA SER A 20 2.89 -19.60 -23.86
C SER A 20 3.24 -18.31 -23.09
N SER A 21 3.96 -18.51 -22.00
CA SER A 21 4.68 -17.50 -21.22
C SER A 21 5.80 -16.85 -22.04
N VAL A 22 5.70 -15.54 -22.27
CA VAL A 22 6.82 -14.73 -22.78
C VAL A 22 7.45 -13.98 -21.62
N LEU A 23 8.65 -14.43 -21.24
CA LEU A 23 9.59 -13.72 -20.37
C LEU A 23 9.99 -12.38 -21.02
N SER A 24 9.59 -11.25 -20.42
CA SER A 24 10.18 -9.95 -20.72
C SER A 24 11.17 -9.57 -19.62
N ARG A 25 12.43 -9.95 -19.83
CA ARG A 25 13.59 -9.29 -19.22
C ARG A 25 14.01 -8.14 -20.13
N ARG A 26 14.08 -6.91 -19.61
CA ARG A 26 14.94 -5.79 -20.05
C ARG A 26 14.74 -4.62 -19.06
N ASN A 27 15.73 -4.33 -18.23
CA ASN A 27 16.86 -3.41 -18.45
C ASN A 27 16.59 -2.03 -17.85
N SER A 28 16.96 -1.86 -16.58
CA SER A 28 17.22 -0.56 -15.96
C SER A 28 18.73 -0.27 -16.04
N SER A 29 19.14 0.42 -17.11
CA SER A 29 20.50 0.94 -17.26
C SER A 29 20.44 2.44 -17.60
N TRP A 30 20.41 3.28 -16.57
CA TRP A 30 20.70 4.71 -16.71
C TRP A 30 21.52 5.20 -15.51
N CYS A 31 22.44 6.12 -15.79
CA CYS A 31 23.47 6.71 -14.93
C CYS A 31 24.83 5.98 -14.86
N ARG A 32 25.59 6.06 -15.95
CA ARG A 32 27.06 6.12 -15.85
C ARG A 32 27.60 7.16 -16.83
N ASN A 33 27.96 8.33 -16.32
CA ASN A 33 28.69 9.36 -17.04
C ASN A 33 29.96 9.65 -16.26
N THR A 34 31.13 9.35 -16.81
CA THR A 34 32.19 10.31 -17.12
C THR A 34 33.51 9.61 -17.44
N ASN A 35 34.16 10.19 -18.44
CA ASN A 35 35.43 9.82 -19.07
C ASN A 35 36.62 9.80 -18.10
N ALA A 36 37.51 8.82 -18.26
CA ALA A 36 38.94 9.01 -17.97
C ALA A 36 39.79 8.04 -18.83
N LYS A 37 40.68 8.60 -19.66
CA LYS A 37 41.69 7.87 -20.43
C LYS A 37 42.90 7.53 -19.53
N PRO A 38 43.62 6.42 -19.78
CA PRO A 38 44.83 6.08 -19.04
C PRO A 38 46.06 6.80 -19.63
N PHE A 39 46.90 7.37 -18.76
CA PHE A 39 48.19 7.95 -19.15
C PHE A 39 49.31 7.45 -18.21
N PHE A 40 50.29 6.78 -18.82
CA PHE A 40 51.70 6.61 -18.45
C PHE A 40 52.15 6.26 -17.01
N SER A 41 52.60 5.00 -16.88
CA SER A 41 53.94 4.58 -16.43
C SER A 41 54.97 5.67 -16.08
N LYS A 42 55.51 5.63 -14.85
CA LYS A 42 56.92 5.27 -14.58
C LYS A 42 57.24 5.24 -13.07
N MET A 43 58.16 4.34 -12.75
CA MET A 43 58.81 4.08 -11.47
C MET A 43 59.24 5.32 -10.70
N PHE A 44 59.10 5.30 -9.37
CA PHE A 44 60.18 5.71 -8.45
C PHE A 44 60.08 4.90 -7.15
N LYS A 45 61.12 4.09 -6.90
CA LYS A 45 61.39 3.47 -5.61
C LYS A 45 62.12 4.49 -4.74
N ALA A 46 61.58 4.76 -3.55
CA ALA A 46 62.36 5.31 -2.45
C ALA A 46 61.83 4.69 -1.15
N LEU A 47 62.65 3.82 -0.56
CA LEU A 47 62.44 3.30 0.78
C LEU A 47 62.58 4.45 1.78
N SER A 48 61.55 4.64 2.59
CA SER A 48 61.59 5.46 3.80
C SER A 48 61.15 4.59 4.97
N VAL A 49 62.06 4.39 5.91
CA VAL A 49 61.86 3.66 7.16
C VAL A 49 61.09 4.59 8.10
N LEU A 50 59.79 4.34 8.27
CA LEU A 50 58.95 5.04 9.23
C LEU A 50 58.60 4.11 10.40
N SER A 51 58.93 4.56 11.60
CA SER A 51 58.72 3.90 12.89
C SER A 51 57.28 3.42 13.10
N LEU A 52 57.12 2.12 13.41
CA LEU A 52 55.86 1.56 13.93
C LEU A 52 55.66 2.04 15.37
N VAL A 53 54.82 3.06 15.54
CA VAL A 53 54.07 3.24 16.79
C VAL A 53 52.77 2.48 16.60
N VAL A 54 52.62 1.33 17.24
CA VAL A 54 51.34 0.60 17.29
C VAL A 54 50.43 1.37 18.24
N ALA A 55 49.79 2.42 17.72
CA ALA A 55 48.63 3.00 18.37
C ALA A 55 47.50 1.97 18.21
N GLY A 56 47.06 1.38 19.32
CA GLY A 56 45.85 0.57 19.36
C GLY A 56 44.67 1.42 18.90
N VAL A 57 44.30 1.30 17.63
CA VAL A 57 43.05 1.85 17.12
C VAL A 57 41.95 0.99 17.74
N VAL A 58 41.41 1.45 18.86
CA VAL A 58 40.06 1.08 19.29
C VAL A 58 39.17 1.55 18.14
N ASN A 59 38.84 0.62 17.26
CA ASN A 59 37.83 0.80 16.24
C ASN A 59 36.51 0.88 17.03
N ALA A 60 36.21 2.07 17.54
CA ALA A 60 34.89 2.42 18.03
C ALA A 60 34.00 2.35 16.79
N GLY A 61 33.56 1.13 16.46
CA GLY A 61 32.69 0.86 15.34
C GLY A 61 31.55 1.84 15.47
N LEU A 62 31.45 2.76 14.53
CA LEU A 62 30.35 3.70 14.46
C LEU A 62 29.09 2.85 14.39
N VAL A 63 28.39 2.71 15.52
CA VAL A 63 27.05 2.14 15.52
C VAL A 63 26.26 3.07 14.63
N PRO A 64 25.74 2.61 13.46
CA PRO A 64 24.96 3.46 12.59
C PRO A 64 23.83 4.05 13.43
N ARG A 65 23.82 5.36 13.59
CA ARG A 65 22.70 6.02 14.26
C ARG A 65 21.46 5.72 13.42
N PRO A 66 20.36 5.24 14.02
CA PRO A 66 19.12 5.07 13.27
C PRO A 66 18.77 6.43 12.65
N LEU A 67 18.50 6.42 11.34
CA LEU A 67 17.94 7.59 10.66
C LEU A 67 16.52 7.76 11.21
N ALA A 68 16.37 8.68 12.17
CA ALA A 68 15.07 9.02 12.75
C ALA A 68 14.40 10.10 11.90
N TYR A 69 13.18 9.84 11.45
CA TYR A 69 12.33 10.84 10.80
C TYR A 69 11.29 11.31 11.81
N SER A 70 11.39 12.57 12.25
CA SER A 70 10.45 13.13 13.22
C SER A 70 9.14 13.45 12.54
N VAL A 71 8.11 12.63 12.79
CA VAL A 71 6.72 12.92 12.48
C VAL A 71 5.97 13.14 13.78
N ALA A 72 5.05 14.11 13.80
CA ALA A 72 4.12 14.33 14.91
C ALA A 72 2.72 13.85 14.48
N PRO A 73 2.49 12.53 14.41
CA PRO A 73 1.21 12.00 13.98
C PRO A 73 0.14 12.34 15.02
N ILE A 74 -1.01 12.82 14.55
CA ILE A 74 -2.16 13.13 15.42
C ILE A 74 -3.21 12.02 15.44
N ALA A 75 -2.94 10.92 14.73
CA ALA A 75 -3.83 9.79 14.53
C ALA A 75 -3.03 8.48 14.58
N ASP A 76 -3.75 7.36 14.51
CA ASP A 76 -3.15 6.04 14.34
C ASP A 76 -2.31 5.97 13.05
N ILE A 77 -1.27 5.13 13.07
CA ILE A 77 -0.41 4.87 11.91
C ILE A 77 -0.88 3.58 11.25
N ALA A 78 -1.04 3.62 9.92
CA ALA A 78 -1.26 2.40 9.13
C ALA A 78 0.01 2.04 8.36
N SER A 79 0.26 0.75 8.16
CA SER A 79 1.42 0.29 7.39
C SER A 79 1.11 -0.95 6.58
N ILE A 80 1.73 -1.05 5.41
CA ILE A 80 1.68 -2.21 4.52
C ILE A 80 3.11 -2.56 4.10
N GLN A 81 3.35 -3.85 3.84
CA GLN A 81 4.64 -4.37 3.44
C GLN A 81 4.49 -5.38 2.30
N SER A 82 5.40 -5.29 1.35
CA SER A 82 5.61 -6.24 0.26
C SER A 82 6.48 -7.41 0.71
N SER A 83 6.38 -8.53 -0.01
CA SER A 83 7.31 -9.66 0.11
C SER A 83 8.79 -9.29 -0.13
N ASN A 84 9.09 -8.23 -0.88
CA ASN A 84 10.46 -7.72 -1.11
C ASN A 84 10.95 -6.76 0.00
N ALA A 85 10.22 -6.67 1.12
CA ALA A 85 10.43 -5.77 2.24
C ALA A 85 10.20 -4.28 1.97
N ASP A 86 9.82 -3.88 0.75
CA ASP A 86 9.32 -2.53 0.52
C ASP A 86 8.09 -2.31 1.40
N SER A 87 8.00 -1.14 2.02
CA SER A 87 6.89 -0.80 2.91
C SER A 87 6.40 0.59 2.67
N ARG A 88 5.13 0.80 3.02
CA ARG A 88 4.49 2.11 3.01
C ARG A 88 3.88 2.33 4.39
N MET A 89 4.12 3.50 4.93
CA MET A 89 3.55 3.95 6.20
C MET A 89 2.69 5.18 5.95
N PHE A 90 1.50 5.20 6.52
CA PHE A 90 0.54 6.29 6.39
C PHE A 90 0.29 6.93 7.75
N TYR A 91 0.27 8.26 7.79
CA TYR A 91 0.08 9.01 9.02
C TYR A 91 -0.62 10.35 8.74
N GLN A 92 -1.38 10.85 9.72
CA GLN A 92 -2.03 12.16 9.61
C GLN A 92 -1.16 13.25 10.26
N LYS A 93 -0.92 14.35 9.55
CA LYS A 93 -0.27 15.56 10.09
C LYS A 93 -1.27 16.42 10.87
N SER A 94 -0.75 17.36 11.66
CA SER A 94 -1.56 18.28 12.47
C SER A 94 -2.53 19.17 11.67
N ASP A 95 -2.26 19.36 10.37
CA ASP A 95 -3.15 20.10 9.47
C ASP A 95 -4.33 19.26 8.93
N GLY A 96 -4.42 17.98 9.32
CA GLY A 96 -5.46 17.03 8.90
C GLY A 96 -5.15 16.25 7.62
N SER A 97 -4.09 16.58 6.89
CA SER A 97 -3.70 15.84 5.69
C SER A 97 -3.09 14.47 6.03
N ILE A 98 -3.30 13.46 5.18
CA ILE A 98 -2.69 12.13 5.34
C ILE A 98 -1.53 12.00 4.37
N TRP A 99 -0.39 11.59 4.90
CA TRP A 99 0.89 11.45 4.20
C TRP A 99 1.34 10.01 4.16
N GLN A 100 2.12 9.69 3.14
CA GLN A 100 2.76 8.39 2.97
C GLN A 100 4.28 8.56 3.01
N ILE A 101 4.93 7.68 3.76
CA ILE A 101 6.37 7.42 3.67
C ILE A 101 6.56 6.10 2.94
N CYS A 102 7.43 6.09 1.93
CA CYS A 102 7.87 4.86 1.26
C CYS A 102 9.24 4.49 1.80
N VAL A 103 9.44 3.22 2.14
CA VAL A 103 10.75 2.67 2.48
C VAL A 103 11.06 1.54 1.51
N SER A 104 12.21 1.61 0.84
CA SER A 104 12.70 0.51 0.00
C SER A 104 13.70 -0.36 0.74
N GLY A 105 13.66 -1.66 0.44
CA GLY A 105 14.67 -2.64 0.85
C GLY A 105 14.47 -3.28 2.23
N HIS A 106 15.33 -4.26 2.53
CA HIS A 106 15.27 -5.07 3.75
C HIS A 106 15.63 -4.27 5.02
N TRP A 107 15.14 -4.75 6.17
CA TRP A 107 15.26 -4.18 7.53
C TRP A 107 16.61 -3.58 7.93
N VAL A 108 17.72 -4.01 7.33
CA VAL A 108 19.08 -3.57 7.66
C VAL A 108 19.55 -2.36 6.82
N ASN A 109 19.04 -2.21 5.60
CA ASN A 109 19.54 -1.23 4.62
C ASN A 109 18.41 -0.37 4.02
N GLY A 110 17.29 -0.26 4.73
CA GLY A 110 16.12 0.47 4.29
C GLY A 110 16.42 1.93 3.98
N ARG A 111 15.81 2.48 2.92
CA ARG A 111 15.91 3.90 2.58
C ARG A 111 14.55 4.50 2.35
N THR A 112 14.31 5.69 2.88
CA THR A 112 13.13 6.48 2.53
C THR A 112 13.21 6.88 1.06
N THR A 113 12.22 6.48 0.26
CA THR A 113 12.14 6.77 -1.17
C THR A 113 11.04 7.77 -1.51
N CYS A 114 10.11 8.02 -0.60
CA CYS A 114 9.09 9.06 -0.74
C CYS A 114 8.64 9.59 0.62
N ASP A 115 8.22 10.85 0.65
CA ASP A 115 7.36 11.47 1.67
C ASP A 115 6.40 12.40 0.93
N SER A 116 5.15 11.97 0.77
CA SER A 116 4.18 12.66 -0.09
C SER A 116 2.79 12.68 0.53
N GLN A 117 2.09 13.79 0.35
CA GLN A 117 0.68 13.88 0.71
C GLN A 117 -0.15 12.97 -0.20
N ILE A 118 -1.01 12.17 0.40
CA ILE A 118 -1.95 11.28 -0.30
C ILE A 118 -3.36 11.84 -0.23
N VAL A 119 -3.82 12.22 0.97
CA VAL A 119 -5.17 12.72 1.19
C VAL A 119 -5.11 14.21 1.56
N PRO A 120 -5.83 15.09 0.84
CA PRO A 120 -5.97 16.50 1.21
C PRO A 120 -6.61 16.68 2.58
N ARG A 121 -6.22 17.76 3.28
CA ARG A 121 -6.76 18.10 4.61
C ARG A 121 -8.29 18.29 4.65
N THR A 122 -8.92 18.57 3.52
CA THR A 122 -10.37 18.77 3.39
C THR A 122 -11.16 17.48 3.30
N GLU A 123 -10.49 16.35 3.10
CA GLU A 123 -11.13 15.06 2.86
C GLU A 123 -11.05 14.11 4.04
N ALA A 124 -10.14 14.34 4.99
CA ALA A 124 -9.97 13.51 6.18
C ALA A 124 -10.50 14.20 7.45
N LEU A 125 -11.21 13.44 8.28
CA LEU A 125 -11.55 13.86 9.65
C LEU A 125 -10.26 14.05 10.46
N LEU A 126 -10.22 15.03 11.35
CA LEU A 126 -9.08 15.21 12.26
C LEU A 126 -8.99 14.05 13.27
N ASN A 127 -7.80 13.51 13.47
CA ASN A 127 -7.55 12.31 14.28
C ASN A 127 -8.35 11.09 13.77
N THR A 128 -8.39 10.90 12.45
CA THR A 128 -9.16 9.81 11.82
C THR A 128 -8.44 8.47 11.98
N PRO A 129 -9.13 7.35 12.29
CA PRO A 129 -8.49 6.05 12.28
C PRO A 129 -8.01 5.72 10.87
N LEU A 130 -6.82 5.11 10.77
CA LEU A 130 -6.22 4.71 9.50
C LEU A 130 -6.08 3.20 9.46
N THR A 131 -6.43 2.60 8.33
CA THR A 131 -6.03 1.23 7.99
C THR A 131 -5.64 1.16 6.53
N ALA A 132 -4.71 0.28 6.20
CA ALA A 132 -4.26 0.10 4.83
C ALA A 132 -4.05 -1.38 4.53
N VAL A 133 -4.32 -1.77 3.29
CA VAL A 133 -4.09 -3.12 2.78
C VAL A 133 -3.54 -3.06 1.36
N ALA A 134 -2.87 -4.11 0.92
CA ALA A 134 -2.18 -4.10 -0.35
C ALA A 134 -2.06 -5.47 -0.99
N SER A 135 -1.80 -5.47 -2.29
CA SER A 135 -1.31 -6.65 -3.00
C SER A 135 0.07 -7.06 -2.47
N PRO A 136 0.46 -8.35 -2.60
CA PRO A 136 1.75 -8.87 -2.08
C PRO A 136 3.01 -8.17 -2.63
N ASP A 137 2.88 -7.48 -3.76
CA ASP A 137 3.93 -6.77 -4.48
C ASP A 137 3.78 -5.24 -4.42
N LEU A 138 2.80 -4.72 -3.67
CA LEU A 138 2.46 -3.30 -3.55
C LEU A 138 2.18 -2.59 -4.90
N THR A 139 1.79 -3.34 -5.92
CA THR A 139 1.31 -2.79 -7.21
C THR A 139 -0.08 -2.19 -7.07
N GLU A 140 -0.84 -2.63 -6.06
CA GLU A 140 -2.11 -2.05 -5.62
C GLU A 140 -2.13 -1.92 -4.10
N TRP A 141 -2.64 -0.79 -3.60
CA TRP A 141 -2.99 -0.66 -2.19
C TRP A 141 -4.19 0.25 -1.98
N HIS A 142 -4.82 0.07 -0.84
CA HIS A 142 -6.02 0.76 -0.41
C HIS A 142 -5.76 1.36 0.97
N LEU A 143 -6.04 2.65 1.12
CA LEU A 143 -5.98 3.39 2.38
C LEU A 143 -7.39 3.80 2.76
N PHE A 144 -7.84 3.37 3.92
CA PHE A 144 -9.17 3.68 4.45
C PHE A 144 -9.07 4.63 5.64
N PHE A 145 -10.00 5.58 5.69
CA PHE A 145 -10.11 6.60 6.73
C PHE A 145 -11.54 7.15 6.80
N LEU A 146 -11.84 7.93 7.82
CA LEU A 146 -13.11 8.66 7.91
C LEU A 146 -12.98 10.08 7.36
N SER A 147 -13.95 10.51 6.56
CA SER A 147 -14.10 11.90 6.10
C SER A 147 -14.70 12.81 7.19
N PRO A 148 -14.69 14.15 7.01
CA PRO A 148 -15.33 15.08 7.94
C PRO A 148 -16.82 14.81 8.20
N THR A 149 -17.51 14.13 7.28
CA THR A 149 -18.92 13.71 7.42
C THR A 149 -19.08 12.35 8.11
N ASN A 150 -18.01 11.81 8.69
CA ASN A 150 -17.95 10.48 9.30
C ASN A 150 -18.30 9.35 8.32
N THR A 151 -17.93 9.54 7.06
CA THR A 151 -18.14 8.55 6.00
C THR A 151 -16.85 7.79 5.77
N LEU A 152 -16.94 6.47 5.70
CA LEU A 152 -15.81 5.62 5.30
C LEU A 152 -15.36 6.01 3.90
N SER A 153 -14.10 6.39 3.78
CA SER A 153 -13.49 6.91 2.56
C SER A 153 -12.24 6.14 2.21
N GLU A 154 -11.88 6.14 0.93
CA GLU A 154 -10.78 5.35 0.41
C GLU A 154 -9.94 6.15 -0.59
N TYR A 155 -8.62 5.93 -0.51
CA TYR A 155 -7.68 6.24 -1.57
C TYR A 155 -7.03 4.95 -2.04
N ILE A 156 -6.95 4.78 -3.36
CA ILE A 156 -6.40 3.59 -4.02
C ILE A 156 -5.18 4.03 -4.82
N PHE A 157 -4.09 3.29 -4.69
CA PHE A 157 -3.01 3.29 -5.67
C PHE A 157 -3.10 2.05 -6.52
N GLN A 158 -2.94 2.23 -7.83
CA GLN A 158 -2.78 1.14 -8.78
C GLN A 158 -1.68 1.51 -9.77
N GLN A 159 -0.65 0.68 -9.87
CA GLN A 159 0.44 0.91 -10.82
C GLN A 159 -0.05 0.92 -12.27
N SER A 160 -1.06 0.12 -12.60
CA SER A 160 -1.69 0.10 -13.93
C SER A 160 -2.48 1.36 -14.26
N ALA A 161 -2.86 2.16 -13.25
CA ALA A 161 -3.58 3.42 -13.42
C ALA A 161 -2.65 4.62 -13.66
N ILE A 162 -1.32 4.42 -13.63
CA ILE A 162 -0.34 5.48 -13.94
C ILE A 162 -0.47 5.86 -15.41
N SER A 163 -0.74 7.12 -15.67
CA SER A 163 -0.93 7.68 -17.01
C SER A 163 -0.45 9.12 -17.10
N THR A 164 -0.55 9.74 -18.27
CA THR A 164 -0.24 11.17 -18.45
C THR A 164 -1.20 12.08 -17.67
N THR A 165 -2.44 11.65 -17.44
CA THR A 165 -3.45 12.39 -16.68
C THR A 165 -3.52 11.98 -15.21
N ASN A 166 -2.94 10.84 -14.84
CA ASN A 166 -2.80 10.37 -13.47
C ASN A 166 -1.36 9.86 -13.21
N PRO A 167 -0.38 10.76 -13.09
CA PRO A 167 1.02 10.36 -12.99
C PRO A 167 1.37 9.65 -11.68
N SER A 168 0.55 9.78 -10.63
CA SER A 168 0.78 9.10 -9.35
C SER A 168 0.19 7.69 -9.30
N GLY A 169 -0.76 7.37 -10.18
CA GLY A 169 -1.57 6.14 -10.09
C GLY A 169 -2.52 6.13 -8.89
N ILE A 170 -2.64 7.25 -8.16
CA ILE A 170 -3.49 7.39 -6.98
C ILE A 170 -4.85 7.94 -7.41
N ARG A 171 -5.92 7.37 -6.87
CA ARG A 171 -7.30 7.78 -7.09
C ARG A 171 -8.01 7.83 -5.74
N GLY A 172 -8.90 8.78 -5.54
CA GLY A 172 -9.59 8.95 -4.26
C GLY A 172 -10.63 10.06 -4.33
N GLY A 173 -11.20 10.38 -3.17
CA GLY A 173 -12.21 11.43 -3.04
C GLY A 173 -13.54 11.08 -3.71
N THR A 174 -14.38 12.10 -3.93
CA THR A 174 -15.75 11.94 -4.45
C THR A 174 -15.82 11.59 -5.93
N SER A 175 -14.74 11.81 -6.69
CA SER A 175 -14.64 11.47 -8.11
C SER A 175 -14.23 10.02 -8.36
N CYS A 176 -13.78 9.30 -7.33
CA CYS A 176 -13.37 7.91 -7.45
C CYS A 176 -14.60 6.99 -7.41
N THR A 177 -15.07 6.56 -8.59
CA THR A 177 -16.22 5.67 -8.74
C THR A 177 -15.98 4.25 -8.23
N ASP A 178 -14.71 3.83 -8.19
CA ASP A 178 -14.33 2.48 -7.77
C ASP A 178 -13.99 2.39 -6.28
N CYS A 179 -13.96 3.55 -5.59
CA CYS A 179 -13.66 3.67 -4.18
C CYS A 179 -14.89 3.35 -3.32
N ILE A 180 -14.69 3.15 -2.01
CA ILE A 180 -15.78 2.94 -1.04
C ILE A 180 -16.56 4.22 -0.74
N THR A 181 -15.95 5.39 -0.97
CA THR A 181 -16.49 6.72 -0.65
C THR A 181 -17.92 6.96 -1.18
N PRO A 182 -18.25 6.62 -2.44
CA PRO A 182 -19.60 6.82 -2.98
C PRO A 182 -20.69 5.93 -2.34
N GLU A 183 -20.33 4.89 -1.58
CA GLU A 183 -21.31 4.04 -0.88
C GLU A 183 -21.88 4.66 0.39
N GLN A 184 -21.24 5.73 0.89
CA GLN A 184 -21.74 6.48 2.04
C GLN A 184 -21.92 5.66 3.32
N PHE A 185 -21.06 4.67 3.58
CA PHE A 185 -21.05 3.97 4.86
C PHE A 185 -20.74 4.93 6.00
N VAL A 186 -21.73 5.18 6.87
CA VAL A 186 -21.59 6.11 8.00
C VAL A 186 -21.03 5.36 9.20
N VAL A 187 -19.89 5.85 9.70
CA VAL A 187 -19.12 5.23 10.78
C VAL A 187 -19.28 6.04 12.06
N LEU A 188 -19.37 5.36 13.20
CA LEU A 188 -19.35 6.01 14.50
C LEU A 188 -17.96 6.61 14.77
N SER A 189 -17.88 7.95 14.85
CA SER A 189 -16.61 8.66 14.98
C SER A 189 -16.35 9.26 16.37
N THR A 190 -17.29 9.24 17.31
CA THR A 190 -17.14 9.94 18.59
C THR A 190 -16.57 9.05 19.70
N ARG A 191 -16.79 7.73 19.63
CA ARG A 191 -16.25 6.71 20.54
C ARG A 191 -16.07 5.40 19.75
N ASN A 192 -15.06 4.60 20.10
CA ASN A 192 -14.76 3.31 19.46
C ASN A 192 -14.49 3.39 17.94
N ARG A 193 -13.43 4.13 17.57
CA ARG A 193 -12.99 4.36 16.18
C ARG A 193 -12.25 3.14 15.59
N ALA A 194 -12.77 1.94 15.80
CA ALA A 194 -12.15 0.75 15.25
C ALA A 194 -12.32 0.73 13.73
N LEU A 195 -11.21 0.61 13.02
CA LEU A 195 -11.16 0.45 11.58
C LEU A 195 -10.11 -0.62 11.26
N SER A 196 -10.50 -1.63 10.51
CA SER A 196 -9.61 -2.71 10.09
C SER A 196 -9.93 -3.08 8.65
N ALA A 197 -8.94 -3.58 7.92
CA ALA A 197 -9.14 -3.99 6.53
C ALA A 197 -8.32 -5.24 6.23
N MET A 198 -8.78 -6.02 5.26
CA MET A 198 -8.07 -7.18 4.72
C MET A 198 -8.07 -7.16 3.20
N TYR A 199 -6.97 -7.64 2.64
CA TYR A 199 -6.81 -7.94 1.22
C TYR A 199 -6.52 -9.42 1.07
N GLN A 200 -7.22 -10.07 0.15
CA GLN A 200 -7.03 -11.47 -0.18
C GLN A 200 -7.09 -11.63 -1.70
N ILE A 201 -6.31 -12.55 -2.24
CA ILE A 201 -6.49 -13.04 -3.61
C ILE A 201 -7.14 -14.41 -3.51
N ASP A 202 -8.27 -14.60 -4.17
CA ASP A 202 -8.97 -15.88 -4.23
C ASP A 202 -9.43 -16.15 -5.66
N ASN A 203 -8.98 -17.27 -6.25
CA ASN A 203 -9.16 -17.60 -7.67
C ASN A 203 -8.75 -16.46 -8.61
N ASP A 204 -7.56 -15.89 -8.39
CA ASP A 204 -6.98 -14.76 -9.13
C ASP A 204 -7.81 -13.46 -9.07
N GLU A 205 -8.79 -13.38 -8.17
CA GLU A 205 -9.62 -12.19 -7.98
C GLU A 205 -9.30 -11.51 -6.64
N PRO A 206 -9.02 -10.19 -6.65
CA PRO A 206 -8.78 -9.45 -5.42
C PRO A 206 -10.08 -9.30 -4.63
N LYS A 207 -10.00 -9.56 -3.33
CA LYS A 207 -11.09 -9.41 -2.37
C LYS A 207 -10.66 -8.47 -1.27
N LEU A 208 -11.45 -7.43 -1.06
CA LEU A 208 -11.27 -6.43 -0.03
C LEU A 208 -12.39 -6.54 0.99
N ARG A 209 -12.04 -6.40 2.26
CA ARG A 209 -12.98 -6.31 3.37
C ARG A 209 -12.54 -5.19 4.29
N VAL A 210 -13.50 -4.42 4.79
CA VAL A 210 -13.27 -3.34 5.76
C VAL A 210 -14.28 -3.48 6.88
N TRP A 211 -13.79 -3.58 8.11
CA TRP A 211 -14.60 -3.62 9.32
C TRP A 211 -14.60 -2.26 10.01
N PHE A 212 -15.78 -1.80 10.40
CA PHE A 212 -15.98 -0.51 11.04
C PHE A 212 -17.15 -0.55 12.02
N VAL A 213 -17.21 0.37 12.97
CA VAL A 213 -18.34 0.51 13.89
C VAL A 213 -19.43 1.36 13.25
N SER A 214 -20.64 0.82 13.08
CA SER A 214 -21.75 1.52 12.42
C SER A 214 -22.30 2.68 13.23
N ALA A 215 -22.59 3.80 12.58
CA ALA A 215 -23.34 4.89 13.22
C ALA A 215 -24.84 4.59 13.38
N GLY A 216 -25.41 3.78 12.47
CA GLY A 216 -26.83 3.39 12.51
C GLY A 216 -27.12 2.29 13.53
N GLN A 217 -26.09 1.54 13.93
CA GLN A 217 -26.16 0.50 14.96
C GLN A 217 -24.95 0.65 15.89
N PRO A 218 -25.01 1.58 16.87
CA PRO A 218 -23.90 1.81 17.77
C PRO A 218 -23.47 0.54 18.50
N ASN A 219 -22.16 0.36 18.69
CA ASN A 219 -21.55 -0.84 19.26
C ASN A 219 -21.65 -2.11 18.39
N THR A 220 -22.05 -1.99 17.12
CA THR A 220 -22.04 -3.09 16.17
C THR A 220 -20.91 -2.89 15.16
N VAL A 221 -20.07 -3.93 15.00
CA VAL A 221 -19.12 -4.01 13.89
C VAL A 221 -19.87 -4.42 12.64
N MET A 222 -19.69 -3.66 11.56
CA MET A 222 -20.17 -4.00 10.22
C MET A 222 -18.98 -4.29 9.31
N GLU A 223 -19.24 -5.00 8.22
CA GLU A 223 -18.26 -5.31 7.18
C GLU A 223 -18.74 -4.74 5.83
N ALA A 224 -17.89 -3.96 5.17
CA ALA A 224 -18.03 -3.65 3.76
C ALA A 224 -17.06 -4.53 2.95
N GLY A 225 -17.53 -5.11 1.85
CA GLY A 225 -16.75 -6.00 1.00
C GLY A 225 -16.82 -5.66 -0.47
N LYS A 226 -15.75 -5.98 -1.19
CA LYS A 226 -15.62 -5.85 -2.64
C LYS A 226 -14.83 -7.04 -3.21
N GLN A 227 -15.31 -7.59 -4.32
CA GLN A 227 -14.66 -8.66 -5.07
C GLN A 227 -14.41 -8.20 -6.50
N GLY A 228 -13.15 -8.16 -6.93
CA GLY A 228 -12.75 -7.69 -8.25
C GLY A 228 -13.25 -6.28 -8.54
N ASN A 229 -13.96 -6.13 -9.67
CA ASN A 229 -14.54 -4.86 -10.12
C ASN A 229 -15.98 -4.65 -9.62
N GLN A 230 -16.47 -5.48 -8.69
CA GLN A 230 -17.81 -5.30 -8.13
C GLN A 230 -17.88 -4.02 -7.31
N ARG A 231 -19.11 -3.53 -7.14
CA ARG A 231 -19.40 -2.42 -6.23
C ARG A 231 -19.18 -2.87 -4.78
N TRP A 232 -18.77 -1.94 -3.94
CA TRP A 232 -18.72 -2.17 -2.49
C TRP A 232 -20.14 -2.45 -1.95
N THR A 233 -20.25 -3.42 -1.06
CA THR A 233 -21.53 -3.83 -0.46
C THR A 233 -21.37 -4.15 1.02
N ASN A 234 -22.46 -4.06 1.79
CA ASN A 234 -22.48 -4.61 3.15
C ASN A 234 -22.42 -6.13 3.09
N VAL A 235 -21.47 -6.71 3.81
CA VAL A 235 -21.34 -8.15 4.01
C VAL A 235 -21.92 -8.50 5.37
N SER A 236 -22.78 -9.51 5.42
CA SER A 236 -23.26 -10.03 6.70
C SER A 236 -22.12 -10.74 7.42
N LEU A 237 -21.86 -10.37 8.67
CA LEU A 237 -20.96 -11.14 9.51
C LEU A 237 -21.54 -12.55 9.73
N PRO A 238 -20.71 -13.60 9.77
CA PRO A 238 -21.19 -14.93 10.12
C PRO A 238 -21.87 -14.88 11.48
N ASP A 239 -23.04 -15.52 11.60
CA ASP A 239 -23.68 -15.73 12.89
C ASP A 239 -22.74 -16.55 13.77
N LEU A 240 -22.36 -15.99 14.92
CA LEU A 240 -21.45 -16.66 15.85
C LEU A 240 -22.13 -17.81 16.61
N GLY A 241 -23.45 -18.00 16.44
CA GLY A 241 -24.18 -19.13 17.03
C GLY A 241 -24.14 -19.17 18.55
N VAL A 242 -23.82 -18.04 19.20
CA VAL A 242 -23.79 -17.93 20.66
C VAL A 242 -25.20 -17.57 21.12
N HIS A 243 -25.99 -18.60 21.39
CA HIS A 243 -27.25 -18.52 22.15
C HIS A 243 -26.99 -18.82 23.62
#